data_AF-A0A177VG43-F1
#
_entry.id   AF-A0A177VG43-F1
#
_cell.length_a   1.000
_cell.length_b   1.000
_cell.length_c   1.000
_cell.angle_alpha   90.00
_cell.angle_beta   90.00
_cell.angle_gamma   90.00
#
_symmetry.space_group_name_H-M   'P 1'
#
loop_
_entity.id
_entity.type
_entity.pdbx_description
1 polymer ?
#
loop_
_entity_poly.entity_id
_entity_poly.type
_entity_poly.pdbx_seq_one_letter_code
_entity_poly.pdbx_strand_id
1 'polypeptide(L)'
;MGKSDDQVIEEFNEYVNMSADELEEWLKSEDSQGAGWTAGDDGDGETVGHNSGRKIVDILRRNPDKDAEKYTEDDLAHMRKVASYCKRHIAQEDKLKQSKSPEELEQTKSTKSLKNWGHDPLKTL
;
A
#
# COMPACT_ATOMS: atom_id res chain seq x y z
N MET A 1 3.58 1.90 -24.47
CA MET A 1 4.83 2.29 -23.76
C MET A 1 4.49 2.29 -22.28
N GLY A 2 5.26 1.59 -21.44
CA GLY A 2 5.05 1.57 -20.00
C GLY A 2 5.36 2.93 -19.37
N LYS A 3 4.99 3.14 -18.10
CA LYS A 3 5.38 4.34 -17.33
C LYS A 3 6.90 4.39 -17.18
N SER A 4 7.48 5.59 -17.23
CA SER A 4 8.90 5.79 -16.90
C SER A 4 9.14 5.56 -15.40
N ASP A 5 10.40 5.40 -15.00
CA ASP A 5 10.76 5.21 -13.59
C ASP A 5 10.42 6.44 -12.75
N ASP A 6 10.65 7.65 -13.28
CA ASP A 6 10.26 8.89 -12.63
C ASP A 6 8.74 8.96 -12.37
N GLN A 7 7.92 8.58 -13.35
CA GLN A 7 6.46 8.55 -13.20
C GLN A 7 6.01 7.54 -12.14
N VAL A 8 6.73 6.43 -12.02
CA VAL A 8 6.45 5.40 -11.02
C VAL A 8 6.81 5.88 -9.63
N ILE A 9 7.97 6.52 -9.49
CA ILE A 9 8.41 7.10 -8.22
C ILE A 9 7.41 8.19 -7.78
N GLU A 10 6.99 9.06 -8.70
CA GLU A 10 6.00 10.10 -8.44
C GLU A 10 4.68 9.49 -7.93
N GLU A 11 4.06 8.57 -8.68
CA GLU A 11 2.79 7.96 -8.29
C GLU A 11 2.89 7.14 -7.00
N PHE A 12 4.02 6.43 -6.78
CA PHE A 12 4.22 5.72 -5.52
C PHE A 12 4.22 6.69 -4.33
N ASN A 13 4.94 7.80 -4.47
CA ASN A 13 5.04 8.81 -3.41
C ASN A 13 3.76 9.64 -3.24
N GLU A 14 2.92 9.71 -4.27
CA GLU A 14 1.56 10.28 -4.19
C GLU A 14 0.62 9.35 -3.42
N TYR A 15 0.66 8.04 -3.71
CA TYR A 15 -0.30 7.10 -3.13
C TYR A 15 0.11 6.56 -1.76
N VAL A 16 1.39 6.36 -1.47
CA VAL A 16 1.84 5.91 -0.15
C VAL A 16 1.86 7.10 0.81
N ASN A 17 0.86 7.16 1.70
CA ASN A 17 0.66 8.26 2.65
C ASN A 17 0.88 7.86 4.12
N MET A 18 1.19 6.59 4.38
CA MET A 18 1.62 6.10 5.69
C MET A 18 3.14 6.19 5.80
N SER A 19 3.64 6.59 6.96
CA SER A 19 5.06 6.51 7.26
C SER A 19 5.51 5.05 7.43
N ALA A 20 6.82 4.80 7.41
CA ALA A 20 7.37 3.48 7.67
C ALA A 20 6.90 2.91 9.03
N ASP A 21 6.88 3.76 10.07
CA ASP A 21 6.52 3.33 11.42
C ASP A 21 5.01 3.09 11.56
N GLU A 22 4.18 3.92 10.94
CA GLU A 22 2.72 3.73 10.93
C GLU A 22 2.34 2.45 10.19
N LEU A 23 2.97 2.20 9.05
CA LEU A 23 2.72 0.99 8.26
C LEU A 23 3.25 -0.25 8.99
N GLU A 24 4.44 -0.18 9.58
CA GLU A 24 4.99 -1.30 10.37
C GLU A 24 4.07 -1.64 11.56
N GLU A 25 3.55 -0.64 12.26
CA GLU A 25 2.62 -0.88 13.37
C GLU A 25 1.31 -1.49 12.88
N TRP A 26 0.75 -0.99 11.78
CA TRP A 26 -0.43 -1.56 11.16
C TRP A 26 -0.24 -3.05 10.79
N LEU A 27 0.90 -3.40 10.20
CA LEU A 27 1.21 -4.77 9.76
C LEU A 27 1.26 -5.79 10.91
N LYS A 28 1.43 -5.35 12.15
CA LYS A 28 1.39 -6.25 13.33
C LYS A 28 -0.02 -6.70 13.69
N SER A 29 -1.06 -6.05 13.16
CA SER A 29 -2.45 -6.36 13.49
C SER A 29 -2.99 -7.60 12.78
N GLU A 30 -3.92 -8.31 13.43
CA GLU A 30 -4.64 -9.43 12.80
C GLU A 30 -5.44 -8.98 11.56
N ASP A 31 -5.99 -7.76 11.62
CA ASP A 31 -6.70 -7.13 10.52
C ASP A 31 -5.83 -7.00 9.27
N SER A 32 -4.57 -6.61 9.46
CA SER A 32 -3.60 -6.51 8.37
C SER A 32 -3.21 -7.88 7.83
N GLN A 33 -2.89 -8.83 8.72
CA GLN A 33 -2.45 -10.18 8.34
C GLN A 33 -3.53 -10.93 7.55
N GLY A 34 -4.82 -10.75 7.90
CA GLY A 34 -5.95 -11.38 7.23
C GLY A 34 -6.50 -10.62 6.00
N ALA A 35 -6.03 -9.39 5.74
CA ALA A 35 -6.58 -8.57 4.66
C ALA A 35 -5.94 -8.87 3.29
N GLY A 36 -6.76 -9.37 2.36
CA GLY A 36 -6.40 -9.54 0.96
C GLY A 36 -6.44 -11.01 0.51
N TRP A 37 -5.71 -11.28 -0.57
CA TRP A 37 -5.61 -12.61 -1.16
C TRP A 37 -4.25 -13.24 -0.82
N THR A 38 -4.23 -14.54 -0.49
CA THR A 38 -3.03 -15.33 -0.25
C THR A 38 -2.48 -15.89 -1.55
N ALA A 39 -1.16 -15.95 -1.70
CA ALA A 39 -0.53 -16.49 -2.91
C ALA A 39 -0.57 -18.03 -2.94
N GLY A 40 -1.75 -18.61 -3.21
CA GLY A 40 -1.95 -20.06 -3.36
C GLY A 40 -1.78 -20.88 -2.07
N ASP A 41 -1.91 -22.20 -2.18
CA ASP A 41 -1.86 -23.17 -1.06
C ASP A 41 -0.43 -23.50 -0.58
N ASP A 42 0.61 -23.09 -1.31
CA ASP A 42 2.02 -23.42 -1.01
C ASP A 42 2.78 -22.34 -0.21
N GLY A 43 2.10 -21.27 0.20
CA GLY A 43 2.67 -20.18 1.02
C GLY A 43 2.49 -20.39 2.53
N ASP A 44 3.13 -19.56 3.35
CA ASP A 44 2.96 -19.52 4.82
C ASP A 44 1.58 -18.99 5.28
N GLY A 45 0.63 -18.85 4.35
CA GLY A 45 -0.68 -18.24 4.57
C GLY A 45 -0.68 -16.71 4.50
N GLU A 46 0.44 -16.08 4.18
CA GLU A 46 0.52 -14.62 4.09
C GLU A 46 -0.23 -14.06 2.87
N THR A 47 -0.91 -12.93 3.08
CA THR A 47 -1.55 -12.18 1.98
C THR A 47 -0.54 -11.38 1.16
N VAL A 48 -0.79 -11.28 -0.15
CA VAL A 48 0.05 -10.49 -1.08
C VAL A 48 0.15 -9.02 -0.62
N GLY A 49 -0.94 -8.48 -0.07
CA GLY A 49 -0.94 -7.12 0.47
C GLY A 49 -0.01 -6.99 1.67
N HIS A 50 -0.11 -7.89 2.65
CA HIS A 50 0.75 -7.85 3.84
C HIS A 50 2.24 -7.98 3.48
N ASN A 51 2.58 -8.89 2.55
CA ASN A 51 3.93 -9.00 2.00
C ASN A 51 4.40 -7.68 1.35
N SER A 52 3.52 -7.06 0.56
CA SER A 52 3.78 -5.77 -0.10
C SER A 52 4.06 -4.66 0.90
N GLY A 53 3.29 -4.59 1.99
CA GLY A 53 3.47 -3.62 3.06
C GLY A 53 4.86 -3.69 3.68
N ARG A 54 5.39 -4.89 3.96
CA ARG A 54 6.75 -5.04 4.49
C ARG A 54 7.82 -4.51 3.53
N LYS A 55 7.65 -4.71 2.22
CA LYS A 55 8.55 -4.16 1.21
C LYS A 55 8.47 -2.64 1.14
N ILE A 56 7.27 -2.07 1.29
CA ILE A 56 7.10 -0.62 1.36
C ILE A 56 7.83 -0.06 2.58
N VAL A 57 7.69 -0.68 3.77
CA VAL A 57 8.43 -0.28 4.98
C VAL A 57 9.94 -0.29 4.73
N ASP A 58 10.47 -1.35 4.12
CA ASP A 58 11.90 -1.46 3.80
C ASP A 58 12.37 -0.35 2.83
N ILE A 59 11.62 -0.10 1.76
CA ILE A 59 11.90 0.99 0.80
C ILE A 59 11.94 2.35 1.51
N LEU A 60 10.92 2.64 2.33
CA LEU A 60 10.81 3.91 3.06
C LEU A 60 11.95 4.08 4.08
N ARG A 61 12.39 3.01 4.74
CA ARG A 61 13.50 3.06 5.70
C ARG A 61 14.86 3.24 5.04
N ARG A 62 15.10 2.60 3.88
CA ARG A 62 16.35 2.73 3.14
C ARG A 62 16.48 4.08 2.45
N ASN A 63 15.37 4.69 2.05
CA ASN A 63 15.37 5.94 1.28
C ASN A 63 14.33 6.97 1.80
N PRO A 64 14.49 7.47 3.04
CA PRO A 64 13.53 8.38 3.65
C PRO A 64 13.42 9.73 2.91
N ASP A 65 14.50 10.16 2.26
CA ASP A 65 14.55 11.41 1.49
C ASP A 65 13.99 11.27 0.06
N LYS A 66 13.55 10.07 -0.31
CA LYS A 66 12.94 9.75 -1.63
C LYS A 66 13.86 10.04 -2.83
N ASP A 67 15.16 9.87 -2.63
CA ASP A 67 16.18 10.11 -3.65
C ASP A 67 16.06 9.08 -4.79
N ALA A 68 15.75 9.54 -6.00
CA ALA A 68 15.45 8.67 -7.14
C ALA A 68 16.62 7.72 -7.49
N GLU A 69 17.87 8.16 -7.28
CA GLU A 69 19.07 7.39 -7.64
C GLU A 69 19.32 6.20 -6.68
N LYS A 70 18.67 6.18 -5.51
CA LYS A 70 18.85 5.12 -4.50
C LYS A 70 17.89 3.95 -4.64
N TYR A 71 16.91 4.02 -5.55
CA TYR A 71 15.99 2.92 -5.80
C TYR A 71 16.64 1.86 -6.68
N THR A 72 16.49 0.61 -6.29
CA THR A 72 16.89 -0.54 -7.10
C THR A 72 15.84 -0.84 -8.19
N GLU A 73 16.19 -1.63 -9.20
CA GLU A 73 15.22 -2.09 -10.20
C GLU A 73 14.04 -2.87 -9.56
N ASP A 74 14.32 -3.64 -8.50
CA ASP A 74 13.30 -4.37 -7.74
C ASP A 74 12.38 -3.42 -6.97
N ASP A 75 12.93 -2.34 -6.39
CA ASP A 75 12.14 -1.28 -5.75
C ASP A 75 11.19 -0.66 -6.78
N LEU A 76 11.71 -0.26 -7.95
CA LEU A 76 10.90 0.33 -9.02
C LEU A 76 9.83 -0.64 -9.54
N ALA A 77 10.15 -1.92 -9.68
CA ALA A 77 9.19 -2.94 -10.07
C ALA A 77 8.08 -3.13 -9.02
N HIS A 78 8.42 -3.06 -7.73
CA HIS A 78 7.43 -3.12 -6.64
C HIS A 78 6.59 -1.84 -6.56
N MET A 79 7.22 -0.66 -6.65
CA MET A 79 6.55 0.64 -6.69
C MET A 79 5.52 0.71 -7.82
N ARG A 80 5.83 0.18 -9.02
CA ARG A 80 4.85 0.05 -10.14
C ARG A 80 3.60 -0.72 -9.72
N LYS A 81 3.78 -1.83 -9.00
CA LYS A 81 2.67 -2.66 -8.51
C LYS A 81 1.85 -1.91 -7.47
N VAL A 82 2.52 -1.25 -6.52
CA VAL A 82 1.88 -0.45 -5.47
C VAL A 82 1.06 0.69 -6.07
N ALA A 83 1.66 1.52 -6.92
CA ALA A 83 0.98 2.64 -7.56
C ALA A 83 -0.24 2.17 -8.37
N SER A 84 -0.08 1.10 -9.15
CA SER A 84 -1.17 0.50 -9.92
C SER A 84 -2.27 -0.08 -9.03
N TYR A 85 -1.92 -0.67 -7.89
CA TYR A 85 -2.89 -1.19 -6.92
C TYR A 85 -3.67 -0.05 -6.27
N CYS A 86 -2.98 0.93 -5.67
CA CYS A 86 -3.58 2.05 -4.97
C CYS A 86 -4.52 2.83 -5.89
N LYS A 87 -4.08 3.21 -7.09
CA LYS A 87 -4.91 3.93 -8.07
C LYS A 87 -6.27 3.28 -8.32
N ARG A 88 -6.31 1.96 -8.48
CA ARG A 88 -7.57 1.23 -8.76
C ARG A 88 -8.47 1.11 -7.54
N HIS A 89 -7.91 1.01 -6.34
CA HIS A 89 -8.66 0.76 -5.12
C HIS A 89 -9.07 2.06 -4.44
N ILE A 90 -8.29 3.13 -4.51
CA ILE A 90 -8.70 4.48 -4.07
C ILE A 90 -9.96 4.91 -4.81
N ALA A 91 -10.04 4.71 -6.13
CA ALA A 91 -11.25 5.03 -6.90
C ALA A 91 -12.50 4.22 -6.48
N GLN A 92 -12.32 3.04 -5.86
CA GLN A 92 -13.42 2.27 -5.27
C GLN A 92 -13.75 2.77 -3.87
N GLU A 93 -12.72 3.06 -3.08
CA GLU A 93 -12.80 3.61 -1.74
C GLU A 93 -13.52 4.96 -1.71
N ASP A 94 -13.26 5.85 -2.65
CA ASP A 94 -13.92 7.16 -2.73
C ASP A 94 -15.43 7.07 -2.96
N LYS A 95 -15.91 5.96 -3.55
CA LYS A 95 -17.36 5.68 -3.64
C LYS A 95 -17.91 5.27 -2.28
N LEU A 96 -17.15 4.52 -1.50
CA LEU A 96 -17.53 4.13 -0.13
C LEU A 96 -17.58 5.36 0.79
N LYS A 97 -16.62 6.29 0.66
CA LYS A 97 -16.57 7.56 1.42
C LYS A 97 -17.83 8.41 1.31
N GLN A 98 -18.57 8.29 0.20
CA GLN A 98 -19.83 9.01 0.01
C GLN A 98 -21.00 8.46 0.83
N SER A 99 -20.86 7.25 1.39
CA SER A 99 -21.96 6.50 2.00
C SER A 99 -21.67 5.95 3.39
N LYS A 100 -20.41 5.99 3.84
CA LYS A 100 -19.94 5.42 5.10
C LYS A 100 -19.31 6.49 5.97
N SER A 101 -19.57 6.43 7.27
CA SER A 101 -18.81 7.17 8.27
C SER A 101 -17.34 6.69 8.31
N PRO A 102 -16.41 7.48 8.90
CA PRO A 102 -15.03 7.07 9.09
C PRO A 102 -14.88 5.73 9.83
N GLU A 103 -15.70 5.51 10.86
CA GLU A 103 -15.72 4.27 11.64
C GLU A 103 -16.16 3.06 10.79
N GLU A 104 -17.18 3.24 9.95
CA GLU A 104 -17.64 2.19 9.04
C GLU A 104 -16.66 1.91 7.90
N LEU A 105 -15.92 2.92 7.46
CA LEU A 105 -14.85 2.77 6.47
C LEU A 105 -13.70 1.96 7.03
N GLU A 106 -13.22 2.29 8.22
CA GLU A 106 -12.10 1.60 8.88
C GLU A 106 -12.30 0.08 8.94
N GLN A 107 -13.55 -0.35 9.12
CA GLN A 107 -13.90 -1.77 9.21
C GLN A 107 -14.03 -2.48 7.85
N THR A 108 -13.95 -1.77 6.72
CA THR A 108 -14.08 -2.39 5.41
C THR A 108 -12.83 -3.15 4.99
N LYS A 109 -13.03 -4.24 4.25
CA LYS A 109 -11.94 -4.99 3.62
C LYS A 109 -11.11 -4.12 2.69
N SER A 110 -11.72 -3.13 2.04
CA SER A 110 -11.06 -2.21 1.11
C SER A 110 -10.04 -1.33 1.84
N THR A 111 -10.45 -0.66 2.92
CA THR A 111 -9.57 0.17 3.75
C THR A 111 -8.43 -0.65 4.36
N LYS A 112 -8.74 -1.80 4.98
CA LYS A 112 -7.71 -2.68 5.57
C LYS A 112 -6.69 -3.14 4.53
N SER A 113 -7.16 -3.47 3.32
CA SER A 113 -6.28 -3.83 2.22
C SER A 113 -5.45 -2.63 1.73
N LEU A 114 -6.04 -1.45 1.52
CA LEU A 114 -5.31 -0.25 1.11
C LEU A 114 -4.18 0.10 2.09
N LYS A 115 -4.42 -0.04 3.41
CA LYS A 115 -3.39 0.16 4.42
C LYS A 115 -2.22 -0.82 4.28
N ASN A 116 -2.47 -2.09 3.92
CA ASN A 116 -1.39 -3.04 3.59
C ASN A 116 -0.55 -2.58 2.39
N TRP A 117 -1.09 -1.73 1.51
CA TRP A 117 -0.39 -1.14 0.37
C TRP A 117 0.13 0.28 0.66
N GLY A 118 0.19 0.67 1.94
CA GLY A 118 0.78 1.93 2.40
C GLY A 118 -0.12 3.16 2.22
N HIS A 119 -1.39 2.97 1.86
CA HIS A 119 -2.37 4.04 1.74
C HIS A 119 -3.44 3.91 2.81
N ASP A 120 -3.56 4.91 3.68
CA ASP A 120 -4.65 5.04 4.63
C ASP A 120 -5.68 6.05 4.08
N PRO A 121 -6.87 5.59 3.64
CA PRO A 121 -7.94 6.46 3.16
C PRO A 121 -8.43 7.45 4.20
N LEU A 122 -8.34 7.13 5.49
CA LEU A 122 -8.85 7.96 6.58
C LEU A 122 -7.98 9.19 6.84
N LYS A 123 -6.72 9.17 6.39
CA LYS A 123 -5.83 10.34 6.41
C LYS A 123 -6.19 11.40 5.37
N THR A 124 -7.04 11.03 4.42
CA THR A 124 -7.46 11.88 3.29
C THR A 124 -8.95 12.21 3.31
N LEU A 125 -9.63 11.88 4.42
CA LEU A 125 -11.03 12.21 4.66
C LEU A 125 -11.22 13.69 5.01
#